data_AF-A0A2V8PP78-F1
#
_entry.id   AF-A0A2V8PP78-F1
#
_cell.length_a   1.000
_cell.length_b   1.000
_cell.length_c   1.000
_cell.angle_alpha   90.00
_cell.angle_beta   90.00
_cell.angle_gamma   90.00
#
_symmetry.space_group_name_H-M   'P 1'
#
loop_
_entity.id
_entity.type
_entity.pdbx_description
1 polymer ?
#
loop_
_entity_poly.entity_id
_entity_poly.type
_entity_poly.pdbx_seq_one_letter_code
_entity_poly.pdbx_strand_id
1 'polypeptide(L)'
;MTSHREAPKISKDPVADNTDLYAFVSPDKPDTVTILANYIPLEEPAGGPNFNTFGDDVLYEIMVDNDGDGIEDVTYQFKFKTKIGNPDTFLYNTGPISSLTDSSWNVKQLYSVTKVLGSRRSGTPTVLGTDLSTPPVNIGPRSTPNYIDLANAAINTLSDGSIVFAGQRDEAFYVDLGSIFDLATLRPFQNLHLIPT
;
A
#
# COMPACT_ATOMS: atom_id res chain seq x y z
N MET A 1 9.55 7.21 -16.57
CA MET A 1 8.47 6.23 -16.82
C MET A 1 7.31 6.65 -15.94
N THR A 2 6.08 6.64 -16.45
CA THR A 2 4.90 6.86 -15.60
C THR A 2 4.70 5.66 -14.69
N SER A 3 4.30 5.92 -13.45
CA SER A 3 4.14 4.95 -12.37
C SER A 3 2.74 4.32 -12.32
N HIS A 4 1.81 4.87 -13.09
CA HIS A 4 0.42 4.42 -13.15
C HIS A 4 0.22 3.37 -14.24
N ARG A 5 -0.81 2.55 -14.09
CA ARG A 5 -1.18 1.40 -14.94
C ARG A 5 -1.15 1.64 -16.44
N GLU A 6 -1.34 2.87 -16.91
CA GLU A 6 -1.33 3.21 -18.33
C GLU A 6 0.09 3.17 -18.93
N ALA A 7 1.14 3.06 -18.11
CA ALA A 7 2.47 2.71 -18.60
C ALA A 7 2.50 1.25 -19.09
N PRO A 8 3.01 0.97 -20.31
CA PRO A 8 3.12 -0.40 -20.82
C PRO A 8 3.89 -1.36 -19.92
N LYS A 9 4.86 -0.88 -19.14
CA LYS A 9 5.65 -1.70 -18.22
C LYS A 9 4.91 -1.98 -16.90
N ILE A 10 4.21 -0.98 -16.35
CA ILE A 10 3.46 -1.11 -15.10
C ILE A 10 2.19 -1.96 -15.29
N SER A 11 1.55 -1.89 -16.47
CA SER A 11 0.42 -2.78 -16.80
C SER A 11 0.73 -4.28 -16.71
N LYS A 12 2.01 -4.65 -16.75
CA LYS A 12 2.51 -6.04 -16.66
C LYS A 12 3.10 -6.38 -15.29
N ASP A 13 3.13 -5.42 -14.37
CA ASP A 13 3.66 -5.53 -13.02
C ASP A 13 2.69 -4.82 -12.05
N PRO A 14 1.53 -5.44 -11.78
CA PRO A 14 0.41 -4.76 -11.09
C PRO A 14 0.76 -4.36 -9.66
N VAL A 15 1.74 -5.02 -9.02
CA VAL A 15 2.19 -4.67 -7.68
C VAL A 15 3.06 -3.41 -7.64
N ALA A 16 3.56 -2.97 -8.80
CA ALA A 16 4.31 -1.72 -8.96
C ALA A 16 3.42 -0.55 -9.45
N ASP A 17 2.11 -0.77 -9.58
CA ASP A 17 1.13 0.24 -9.97
C ASP A 17 0.90 1.22 -8.83
N ASN A 18 1.54 2.40 -8.93
CA ASN A 18 1.34 3.49 -7.99
C ASN A 18 0.15 4.33 -8.47
N THR A 19 -0.91 4.34 -7.67
CA THR A 19 -2.13 5.05 -8.02
C THR A 19 -1.98 6.53 -7.68
N ASP A 20 -1.62 6.82 -6.42
CA ASP A 20 -1.64 8.17 -5.88
C ASP A 20 -0.56 8.39 -4.81
N LEU A 21 -0.16 9.65 -4.65
CA LEU A 21 0.67 10.13 -3.55
C LEU A 21 0.01 11.35 -2.92
N TYR A 22 -0.15 11.31 -1.59
CA TYR A 22 -0.66 12.43 -0.80
C TYR A 22 0.40 12.86 0.21
N ALA A 23 0.58 14.16 0.37
CA ALA A 23 1.45 14.73 1.39
C ALA A 23 0.78 15.95 2.02
N PHE A 24 0.65 15.96 3.34
CA PHE A 24 -0.02 17.03 4.07
C PHE A 24 0.51 17.16 5.50
N VAL A 25 0.40 18.35 6.08
CA VAL A 25 0.65 18.56 7.51
C VAL A 25 -0.43 17.82 8.29
N SER A 26 -0.03 16.95 9.22
CA SER A 26 -0.96 16.08 9.94
C SER A 26 -1.94 16.93 10.75
N PRO A 27 -3.27 16.79 10.56
CA PRO A 27 -4.25 17.63 11.24
C PRO A 27 -4.31 17.37 12.75
N ASP A 28 -3.99 16.15 13.17
CA ASP A 28 -3.91 15.68 14.55
C ASP A 28 -2.53 15.93 15.20
N LYS A 29 -1.50 16.15 14.39
CA LYS A 29 -0.13 16.47 14.82
C LYS A 29 0.53 17.50 13.90
N PRO A 30 0.21 18.80 14.04
CA PRO A 30 0.60 19.81 13.05
C PRO A 30 2.10 20.11 12.91
N ASP A 31 2.94 19.57 13.80
CA ASP A 31 4.40 19.62 13.70
C ASP A 31 4.98 18.46 12.86
N THR A 32 4.14 17.59 12.30
CA THR A 32 4.55 16.50 11.41
C THR A 32 3.92 16.60 10.02
N VAL A 33 4.53 15.89 9.08
CA VAL A 33 3.99 15.66 7.73
C VAL A 33 3.58 14.20 7.62
N THR A 34 2.37 13.95 7.13
CA THR A 34 1.90 12.64 6.72
C THR A 34 2.11 12.49 5.22
N ILE A 35 2.73 11.39 4.82
CA ILE A 35 2.87 11.00 3.42
C ILE A 35 2.20 9.64 3.23
N LEU A 36 1.31 9.54 2.24
CA LEU A 36 0.62 8.31 1.85
C LEU A 36 0.98 8.00 0.40
N ALA A 37 1.47 6.80 0.14
CA ALA A 37 1.74 6.30 -1.21
C ALA A 37 0.86 5.07 -1.44
N ASN A 38 -0.09 5.19 -2.37
CA ASN A 38 -1.04 4.14 -2.68
C ASN A 38 -0.54 3.30 -3.85
N TYR A 39 -0.79 1.99 -3.75
CA TYR A 39 -0.44 1.01 -4.77
C TYR A 39 -1.57 0.00 -4.88
N ILE A 40 -1.72 -0.60 -6.06
CA ILE A 40 -2.72 -1.64 -6.34
C ILE A 40 -4.15 -1.11 -6.13
N PRO A 41 -4.82 -0.59 -7.16
CA PRO A 41 -6.18 -0.10 -7.02
C PRO A 41 -7.19 -1.24 -6.88
N LEU A 42 -8.37 -0.94 -6.31
CA LEU A 42 -9.55 -1.81 -6.30
C LEU A 42 -9.35 -3.18 -5.62
N GLU A 43 -8.68 -3.17 -4.46
CA GLU A 43 -8.45 -4.38 -3.67
C GLU A 43 -9.73 -4.89 -2.99
N GLU A 44 -10.38 -5.92 -3.55
CA GLU A 44 -11.52 -6.58 -2.91
C GLU A 44 -11.04 -7.52 -1.77
N PRO A 45 -11.41 -7.28 -0.50
CA PRO A 45 -10.90 -8.10 0.61
C PRO A 45 -11.34 -9.57 0.57
N ALA A 46 -12.45 -9.86 -0.11
CA ALA A 46 -12.98 -11.20 -0.31
C ALA A 46 -12.48 -11.87 -1.61
N GLY A 47 -11.59 -11.23 -2.38
CA GLY A 47 -11.08 -11.67 -3.68
C GLY A 47 -10.08 -12.82 -3.66
N GLY A 48 -10.26 -13.79 -2.76
CA GLY A 48 -9.37 -14.95 -2.60
C GLY A 48 -9.41 -15.94 -3.79
N PRO A 49 -8.64 -17.05 -3.74
CA PRO A 49 -7.89 -17.57 -2.59
C PRO A 49 -6.51 -16.93 -2.39
N ASN A 50 -6.05 -16.11 -3.34
CA ASN A 50 -4.83 -15.30 -3.23
C ASN A 50 -5.25 -13.85 -3.03
N PHE A 51 -4.71 -13.22 -1.99
CA PHE A 51 -5.00 -11.84 -1.67
C PHE A 51 -3.88 -10.94 -2.16
N ASN A 52 -4.17 -9.65 -2.33
CA ASN A 52 -3.19 -8.67 -2.76
C ASN A 52 -2.06 -8.52 -1.72
N THR A 53 -0.86 -8.32 -2.24
CA THR A 53 0.37 -8.10 -1.47
C THR A 53 1.25 -7.12 -2.22
N PHE A 54 2.15 -6.44 -1.52
CA PHE A 54 3.25 -5.74 -2.19
C PHE A 54 4.16 -6.76 -2.92
N GLY A 55 4.91 -6.31 -3.91
CA GLY A 55 5.86 -7.13 -4.65
C GLY A 55 7.11 -7.40 -3.83
N ASP A 56 7.54 -8.66 -3.78
CA ASP A 56 8.77 -9.09 -3.11
C ASP A 56 10.05 -8.67 -3.89
N ASP A 57 9.89 -8.34 -5.18
CA ASP A 57 10.96 -7.91 -6.10
C ASP A 57 10.91 -6.41 -6.44
N VAL A 58 9.99 -5.67 -5.82
CA VAL A 58 9.82 -4.23 -6.02
C VAL A 58 10.50 -3.44 -4.90
N LEU A 59 11.26 -2.41 -5.29
CA LEU A 59 11.74 -1.38 -4.37
C LEU A 59 10.77 -0.19 -4.41
N TYR A 60 10.01 -0.02 -3.34
CA TYR A 60 9.10 1.11 -3.20
C TYR A 60 9.85 2.28 -2.59
N GLU A 61 9.78 3.46 -3.21
CA GLU A 61 10.53 4.65 -2.79
C GLU A 61 9.60 5.86 -2.69
N ILE A 62 9.66 6.55 -1.55
CA ILE A 62 9.14 7.91 -1.40
C ILE A 62 10.35 8.84 -1.44
N MET A 63 10.44 9.65 -2.50
CA MET A 63 11.54 10.58 -2.74
C MET A 63 11.10 11.98 -2.36
N VAL A 64 11.87 12.65 -1.51
CA VAL A 64 11.61 13.99 -1.00
C VAL A 64 12.75 14.90 -1.41
N ASP A 65 12.43 15.87 -2.27
CA ASP A 65 13.21 17.07 -2.54
C ASP A 65 12.69 18.16 -1.59
N ASN A 66 13.57 18.70 -0.73
CA ASN A 66 13.20 19.72 0.25
C ASN A 66 13.88 21.07 0.02
N ASP A 67 14.66 21.22 -1.05
CA ASP A 67 15.30 22.48 -1.45
C ASP A 67 14.85 23.02 -2.83
N GLY A 68 14.13 22.20 -3.60
CA GLY A 68 13.46 22.54 -4.85
C GLY A 68 14.34 22.43 -6.09
N ASP A 69 15.48 21.72 -6.03
CA ASP A 69 16.37 21.55 -7.17
C ASP A 69 15.97 20.40 -8.13
N GLY A 70 14.95 19.62 -7.76
CA GLY A 70 14.45 18.46 -8.51
C GLY A 70 15.23 17.17 -8.27
N ILE A 71 16.12 17.14 -7.28
CA ILE A 71 16.91 16.01 -6.84
C ILE A 71 16.48 15.65 -5.42
N GLU A 72 16.34 14.36 -5.13
CA GLU A 72 15.95 13.93 -3.80
C GLU A 72 17.04 14.15 -2.74
N ASP A 73 16.68 14.78 -1.63
CA ASP A 73 17.51 14.92 -0.43
C ASP A 73 17.29 13.79 0.58
N VAL A 74 16.08 13.26 0.61
CA VAL A 74 15.67 12.19 1.51
C VAL A 74 14.86 11.18 0.74
N THR A 75 15.24 9.91 0.82
CA THR A 75 14.44 8.81 0.26
C THR A 75 14.07 7.82 1.35
N TYR A 76 12.80 7.47 1.45
CA TYR A 76 12.34 6.34 2.25
C TYR A 76 12.10 5.14 1.33
N GLN A 77 12.85 4.07 1.58
CA GLN A 77 12.82 2.83 0.80
C GLN A 77 12.14 1.72 1.60
N PHE A 78 11.16 1.08 0.98
CA PHE A 78 10.44 -0.06 1.53
C PHE A 78 10.75 -1.30 0.70
N LYS A 79 11.08 -2.40 1.39
CA LYS A 79 11.27 -3.71 0.77
C LYS A 79 10.38 -4.71 1.49
N PHE A 80 9.55 -5.41 0.73
CA PHE A 80 8.63 -6.39 1.23
C PHE A 80 9.16 -7.80 1.00
N LYS A 81 8.73 -8.72 1.86
CA LYS A 81 9.03 -10.14 1.74
C LYS A 81 7.86 -10.95 2.24
N THR A 82 7.42 -11.88 1.41
CA THR A 82 6.39 -12.85 1.77
C THR A 82 7.02 -14.04 2.48
N LYS A 83 6.38 -14.45 3.58
CA LYS A 83 6.74 -15.63 4.37
C LYS A 83 5.54 -16.57 4.43
N ILE A 84 5.75 -17.78 3.92
CA ILE A 84 4.80 -18.88 4.03
C ILE A 84 5.20 -19.72 5.25
N GLY A 85 4.29 -19.87 6.22
CA GLY A 85 4.53 -20.63 7.45
C GLY A 85 4.50 -22.14 7.22
N ASN A 86 3.45 -22.63 6.56
CA ASN A 86 3.22 -24.00 6.18
C ASN A 86 3.16 -24.12 4.64
N PRO A 87 4.22 -24.63 3.99
CA PRO A 87 4.27 -24.78 2.54
C PRO A 87 3.39 -25.94 2.03
N ASP A 88 2.91 -26.82 2.91
CA ASP A 88 2.05 -27.97 2.54
C ASP A 88 0.59 -27.57 2.31
N THR A 89 0.26 -26.28 2.44
CA THR A 89 -1.07 -25.74 2.15
C THR A 89 -0.98 -24.42 1.38
N PHE A 90 -1.91 -24.23 0.45
CA PHE A 90 -2.08 -22.97 -0.29
C PHE A 90 -2.97 -21.96 0.46
N LEU A 91 -3.57 -22.35 1.59
CA LEU A 91 -4.49 -21.49 2.34
C LEU A 91 -3.75 -20.28 2.93
N TYR A 92 -4.35 -19.10 2.79
CA TYR A 92 -3.86 -17.88 3.43
C TYR A 92 -3.83 -17.97 4.96
N ASN A 93 -4.87 -18.60 5.53
CA ASN A 93 -4.99 -18.89 6.94
C ASN A 93 -5.73 -20.21 7.17
N THR A 94 -5.34 -20.96 8.19
CA THR A 94 -5.92 -22.27 8.55
C THR A 94 -6.95 -22.17 9.69
N GLY A 95 -7.14 -20.97 10.23
CA GLY A 95 -8.06 -20.64 11.30
C GLY A 95 -8.15 -19.12 11.50
N PRO A 96 -8.93 -18.63 12.48
CA PRO A 96 -8.98 -17.21 12.80
C PRO A 96 -7.61 -16.64 13.12
N ILE A 97 -7.34 -15.41 12.68
CA ILE A 97 -6.12 -14.67 12.99
C ILE A 97 -6.46 -13.69 14.11
N SER A 98 -5.86 -13.89 15.27
CA SER A 98 -6.09 -13.08 16.47
C SER A 98 -4.92 -12.14 16.81
N SER A 99 -3.76 -12.35 16.20
CA SER A 99 -2.57 -11.49 16.33
C SER A 99 -1.66 -11.59 15.11
N LEU A 100 -0.69 -10.68 14.98
CA LEU A 100 0.28 -10.71 13.87
C LEU A 100 1.22 -11.93 13.94
N THR A 101 1.36 -12.54 15.12
CA THR A 101 2.17 -13.74 15.34
C THR A 101 1.36 -15.03 15.34
N ASP A 102 0.04 -14.98 15.14
CA ASP A 102 -0.84 -16.14 15.13
C ASP A 102 -0.33 -17.23 14.17
N SER A 103 -0.32 -18.47 14.62
CA SER A 103 0.13 -19.63 13.85
C SER A 103 -0.88 -20.02 12.76
N SER A 104 -2.14 -19.60 12.91
CA SER A 104 -3.19 -19.80 11.92
C SER A 104 -2.98 -18.93 10.68
N TRP A 105 -2.21 -17.84 10.78
CA TRP A 105 -1.88 -16.97 9.66
C TRP A 105 -0.70 -17.54 8.87
N ASN A 106 -0.97 -18.08 7.68
CA ASN A 106 0.01 -18.83 6.90
C ASN A 106 0.88 -17.93 6.00
N VAL A 107 0.24 -17.04 5.24
CA VAL A 107 0.92 -16.17 4.26
C VAL A 107 1.05 -14.76 4.84
N LYS A 108 2.23 -14.43 5.34
CA LYS A 108 2.54 -13.15 6.00
C LYS A 108 3.42 -12.30 5.11
N GLN A 109 3.24 -10.99 5.10
CA GLN A 109 4.19 -10.09 4.47
C GLN A 109 4.87 -9.22 5.52
N LEU A 110 6.20 -9.25 5.50
CA LEU A 110 7.06 -8.43 6.34
C LEU A 110 7.75 -7.37 5.47
N TYR A 111 8.20 -6.28 6.08
CA TYR A 111 8.95 -5.25 5.37
C TYR A 111 10.04 -4.61 6.22
N SER A 112 10.98 -3.96 5.53
CA SER A 112 11.95 -3.06 6.14
C SER A 112 11.79 -1.65 5.59
N VAL A 113 12.24 -0.67 6.39
CA VAL A 113 12.30 0.75 6.01
C VAL A 113 13.73 1.21 6.11
N THR A 114 14.25 1.77 5.02
CA THR A 114 15.57 2.41 4.97
C THR A 114 15.41 3.87 4.59
N LYS A 115 16.03 4.77 5.35
CA LYS A 115 16.14 6.18 4.99
C LYS A 115 17.50 6.43 4.34
N VAL A 116 17.51 7.04 3.17
CA VAL A 116 18.72 7.47 2.47
C VAL A 116 18.78 8.99 2.53
N LEU A 117 19.88 9.55 3.05
CA LEU A 117 20.16 10.98 3.04
C LEU A 117 21.10 11.34 1.88
N GLY A 118 20.73 12.34 1.09
CA GLY A 118 21.28 12.63 -0.24
C GLY A 118 20.67 11.74 -1.32
N SER A 119 21.28 11.75 -2.52
CA SER A 119 20.73 11.02 -3.67
C SER A 119 20.47 9.53 -3.36
N ARG A 120 19.30 9.02 -3.76
CA ARG A 120 18.79 7.68 -3.47
C ARG A 120 19.73 6.53 -3.83
N ARG A 121 20.68 6.75 -4.76
CA ARG A 121 21.61 5.71 -5.25
C ARG A 121 23.01 5.76 -4.62
N SER A 122 23.42 6.92 -4.11
CA SER A 122 24.80 7.16 -3.63
C SER A 122 24.87 7.86 -2.28
N GLY A 123 23.72 8.23 -1.71
CA GLY A 123 23.58 8.84 -0.41
C GLY A 123 23.88 7.87 0.73
N THR A 124 23.68 8.33 1.96
CA THR A 124 23.97 7.56 3.17
C THR A 124 22.73 6.80 3.64
N PRO A 125 22.70 5.46 3.57
CA PRO A 125 21.56 4.67 4.03
C PRO A 125 21.58 4.46 5.54
N THR A 126 20.42 4.52 6.16
CA THR A 126 20.17 4.16 7.57
C THR A 126 18.93 3.28 7.62
N VAL A 127 19.08 2.04 8.11
CA VAL A 127 17.92 1.14 8.32
C VAL A 127 17.15 1.62 9.55
N LEU A 128 15.88 1.94 9.34
CA LEU A 128 15.01 2.49 10.38
C LEU A 128 14.17 1.40 11.08
N GLY A 129 13.90 0.29 10.38
CA GLY A 129 13.19 -0.86 10.92
C GLY A 129 13.29 -2.07 9.98
N THR A 130 13.20 -3.27 10.55
CA THR A 130 13.24 -4.56 9.83
C THR A 130 12.18 -5.50 10.39
N ASP A 131 11.78 -6.50 9.59
CA ASP A 131 10.79 -7.51 9.97
C ASP A 131 9.47 -6.92 10.49
N LEU A 132 9.11 -5.73 10.01
CA LEU A 132 7.87 -5.05 10.35
C LEU A 132 6.72 -5.78 9.65
N SER A 133 5.65 -6.09 10.37
CA SER A 133 4.53 -6.82 9.79
C SER A 133 3.56 -5.86 9.10
N THR A 134 3.10 -6.24 7.91
CA THR A 134 1.80 -5.78 7.41
C THR A 134 0.69 -6.37 8.29
N PRO A 135 -0.53 -5.80 8.33
CA PRO A 135 -1.67 -6.53 8.89
C PRO A 135 -2.12 -7.65 7.94
N PRO A 136 -2.83 -8.68 8.43
CA PRO A 136 -3.51 -9.63 7.55
C PRO A 136 -4.57 -8.94 6.68
N VAL A 137 -5.11 -9.64 5.69
CA VAL A 137 -6.21 -9.13 4.85
C VAL A 137 -7.52 -9.15 5.62
N ASN A 138 -8.35 -8.11 5.50
CA ASN A 138 -9.66 -8.05 6.16
C ASN A 138 -10.72 -8.91 5.43
N ILE A 139 -10.51 -10.23 5.42
CA ILE A 139 -11.33 -11.18 4.64
C ILE A 139 -12.77 -11.22 5.18
N GLY A 140 -12.94 -11.13 6.50
CA GLY A 140 -14.24 -11.18 7.16
C GLY A 140 -14.21 -11.90 8.51
N PRO A 141 -15.38 -12.00 9.18
CA PRO A 141 -15.46 -12.33 10.60
C PRO A 141 -14.95 -13.72 10.99
N ARG A 142 -14.78 -14.65 10.03
CA ARG A 142 -14.21 -15.98 10.30
C ARG A 142 -12.68 -16.01 10.28
N SER A 143 -12.06 -15.16 9.46
CA SER A 143 -10.60 -15.11 9.31
C SER A 143 -10.00 -13.97 10.14
N THR A 144 -10.62 -12.80 10.15
CA THR A 144 -10.14 -11.59 10.83
C THR A 144 -11.25 -10.93 11.65
N PRO A 145 -11.75 -11.59 12.71
CA PRO A 145 -12.88 -11.09 13.52
C PRO A 145 -12.64 -9.71 14.15
N ASN A 146 -11.39 -9.38 14.51
CA ASN A 146 -11.01 -8.12 15.14
C ASN A 146 -9.98 -7.36 14.28
N TYR A 147 -10.33 -7.10 13.02
CA TYR A 147 -9.38 -6.52 12.06
C TYR A 147 -8.75 -5.20 12.51
N ILE A 148 -9.51 -4.33 13.18
CA ILE A 148 -9.00 -3.03 13.66
C ILE A 148 -7.81 -3.21 14.61
N ASP A 149 -7.87 -4.18 15.52
CA ASP A 149 -6.76 -4.45 16.46
C ASP A 149 -5.52 -4.97 15.73
N LEU A 150 -5.71 -5.83 14.72
CA LEU A 150 -4.63 -6.33 13.87
C LEU A 150 -3.99 -5.20 13.04
N ALA A 151 -4.80 -4.30 12.49
CA ALA A 151 -4.35 -3.14 11.73
C ALA A 151 -3.57 -2.15 12.62
N ASN A 152 -4.04 -1.90 13.84
CA ASN A 152 -3.36 -1.03 14.81
C ASN A 152 -2.05 -1.64 15.31
N ALA A 153 -2.00 -2.94 15.55
CA ALA A 153 -0.78 -3.65 15.95
C ALA A 153 0.32 -3.62 14.87
N ALA A 154 -0.03 -3.34 13.62
CA ALA A 154 0.91 -3.22 12.51
C ALA A 154 1.46 -1.79 12.33
N ILE A 155 1.03 -0.83 13.15
CA ILE A 155 1.61 0.52 13.21
C ILE A 155 2.89 0.47 14.04
N ASN A 156 4.01 0.89 13.45
CA ASN A 156 5.33 0.80 14.09
C ASN A 156 5.93 2.18 14.29
N THR A 157 6.64 2.37 15.41
CA THR A 157 7.57 3.49 15.60
C THR A 157 8.96 3.05 15.15
N LEU A 158 9.56 3.80 14.24
CA LEU A 158 10.88 3.55 13.70
C LEU A 158 11.99 4.08 14.60
N SER A 159 13.24 3.70 14.34
CA SER A 159 14.40 4.09 15.16
C SER A 159 14.67 5.60 15.21
N ASP A 160 14.18 6.35 14.22
CA ASP A 160 14.26 7.82 14.17
C ASP A 160 13.01 8.51 14.77
N GLY A 161 12.07 7.75 15.34
CA GLY A 161 10.84 8.25 15.95
C GLY A 161 9.69 8.49 14.97
N SER A 162 9.89 8.27 13.66
CA SER A 162 8.79 8.31 12.70
C SER A 162 7.82 7.15 12.88
N ILE A 163 6.56 7.35 12.49
CA ILE A 163 5.53 6.32 12.53
C ILE A 163 5.33 5.77 11.12
N VAL A 164 5.25 4.45 10.99
CA VAL A 164 5.05 3.77 9.71
C VAL A 164 3.92 2.75 9.79
N PHE A 165 3.21 2.62 8.69
CA PHE A 165 2.22 1.58 8.45
C PHE A 165 2.27 1.19 6.97
N ALA A 166 2.17 -0.11 6.67
CA ALA A 166 2.02 -0.62 5.31
C ALA A 166 0.97 -1.74 5.31
N GLY A 167 -0.03 -1.63 4.43
CA GLY A 167 -1.11 -2.59 4.29
C GLY A 167 -2.37 -1.97 3.70
N GLN A 168 -3.38 -2.80 3.49
CA GLN A 168 -4.64 -2.40 2.87
C GLN A 168 -5.39 -1.36 3.71
N ARG A 169 -5.96 -0.37 3.02
CA ARG A 169 -6.84 0.66 3.59
C ARG A 169 -7.92 1.02 2.58
N ASP A 170 -9.11 1.30 3.09
CA ASP A 170 -10.14 1.95 2.27
C ASP A 170 -9.68 3.38 1.96
N GLU A 171 -9.60 3.70 0.67
CA GLU A 171 -9.24 5.03 0.21
C GLU A 171 -10.50 5.89 0.05
N ALA A 172 -10.37 7.20 0.28
CA ALA A 172 -11.46 8.16 0.13
C ALA A 172 -11.76 8.56 -1.33
N PHE A 173 -10.98 8.08 -2.31
CA PHE A 173 -11.23 8.34 -3.73
C PHE A 173 -12.33 7.40 -4.27
N TYR A 174 -13.55 7.91 -4.33
CA TYR A 174 -14.69 7.20 -4.90
C TYR A 174 -15.08 7.82 -6.24
N VAL A 175 -15.03 7.02 -7.30
CA VAL A 175 -15.48 7.42 -8.64
C VAL A 175 -16.28 6.29 -9.27
N ASP A 176 -17.40 6.63 -9.92
CA ASP A 176 -18.12 5.69 -10.80
C ASP A 176 -17.35 5.57 -12.12
N LEU A 177 -16.31 4.73 -12.13
CA LEU A 177 -15.47 4.51 -13.31
C LEU A 177 -16.28 4.07 -14.52
N GLY A 178 -17.32 3.25 -14.31
CA GLY A 178 -18.20 2.80 -15.38
C GLY A 178 -18.90 3.97 -16.06
N SER A 179 -19.48 4.89 -15.26
CA SER A 179 -20.08 6.12 -15.77
C SER A 179 -19.08 7.07 -16.43
N ILE A 180 -17.92 7.31 -15.80
CA ILE A 180 -16.94 8.29 -16.29
C ILE A 180 -16.28 7.81 -17.59
N PHE A 181 -15.91 6.53 -17.66
CA PHE A 181 -15.20 5.99 -18.83
C PHE A 181 -16.14 5.41 -19.90
N ASP A 182 -17.44 5.23 -19.61
CA ASP A 182 -18.49 5.11 -20.62
C ASP A 182 -18.94 6.51 -21.07
N LEU A 183 -18.08 7.17 -21.86
CA LEU A 183 -18.35 8.47 -22.49
C LEU A 183 -18.73 9.60 -21.53
N ALA A 184 -18.17 9.63 -20.32
CA ALA A 184 -18.50 10.62 -19.28
C ALA A 184 -20.02 10.70 -19.02
N THR A 185 -20.70 9.55 -19.00
CA THR A 185 -22.13 9.41 -18.75
C THR A 185 -22.48 9.69 -17.28
N LEU A 186 -22.28 10.93 -16.84
CA LEU A 186 -22.54 11.36 -15.46
C LEU A 186 -23.98 11.04 -15.07
N ARG A 187 -24.19 10.14 -14.09
CA ARG A 187 -25.52 9.60 -13.73
C ARG A 187 -26.63 10.64 -13.61
N PRO A 188 -26.42 11.84 -13.02
CA PRO A 188 -27.46 12.87 -12.94
C PRO A 188 -27.81 13.55 -14.27
N PHE A 189 -26.94 13.45 -15.28
CA PHE A 189 -27.03 14.15 -16.57
C PHE A 189 -27.05 13.19 -17.77
N GLN A 190 -27.04 11.87 -17.55
CA GLN A 190 -26.94 10.86 -18.60
C GLN A 190 -27.99 11.03 -19.72
N ASN A 191 -29.15 11.57 -19.39
CA ASN A 191 -30.23 11.87 -20.35
C ASN A 191 -29.87 12.98 -21.35
N LEU A 192 -28.85 13.79 -21.08
CA LEU A 192 -28.32 14.82 -21.96
C LEU A 192 -27.22 14.29 -22.90
N HIS A 193 -26.66 13.12 -22.61
CA HIS A 193 -25.60 12.47 -23.41
C HIS A 193 -26.20 11.51 -24.45
N LEU A 194 -27.19 11.98 -25.21
CA LEU A 194 -27.78 11.20 -26.30
C LEU A 194 -26.71 10.93 -27.37
N ILE A 195 -26.41 9.66 -27.61
CA ILE A 195 -25.58 9.26 -28.75
C ILE A 195 -26.44 9.41 -30.00
N PRO A 196 -26.10 10.28 -30.96
CA PRO A 196 -26.83 10.38 -32.22
C PRO A 196 -26.83 9.03 -32.93
N THR A 197 -28.01 8.57 -33.34
CA THR A 197 -28.19 7.36 -34.15
C THR A 197 -27.85 7.59 -35.61
#